data_AF-A0A9E4IRF0-F1
#
_entry.id   AF-A0A9E4IRF0-F1
#
_cell.length_a   1.000
_cell.length_b   1.000
_cell.length_c   1.000
_cell.angle_alpha   90.00
_cell.angle_beta   90.00
_cell.angle_gamma   90.00
#
_symmetry.space_group_name_H-M   'P 1'
#
loop_
_entity.id
_entity.type
_entity.pdbx_description
1 polymer ?
#
loop_
_entity_poly.entity_id
_entity_poly.type
_entity_poly.pdbx_seq_one_letter_code
_entity_poly.pdbx_strand_id
1 'polypeptide(L)'
;TLRSEIGKIELDKTFEERSHINLRVVEELDQASNPWGVKVLRYEIKNINPPHDVLSAMEKQMRAEREKRATILESEGGRDAKINQAEGEKQRVIKESEAVKQQQINEAEGEAAAILAVAEATAEGLKKVAAALNAEGGDKAMQLRVAEDYLERFGNLAKAGNTLIVPANLSDIASMIGAATTVLKQVSSDGGAGAAPRG
;
A
#
# COMPACT_ATOMS: atom_id res chain seq x y z
N THR A 1 37.29 29.98 53.52
CA THR A 1 38.43 30.70 52.91
C THR A 1 39.16 29.99 51.78
N LEU A 2 39.35 28.66 51.72
CA LEU A 2 39.57 28.00 50.39
C LEU A 2 39.30 26.51 50.46
N ARG A 3 39.90 25.87 51.47
CA ARG A 3 39.66 24.46 51.81
C ARG A 3 38.18 24.15 52.04
N SER A 4 37.46 25.06 52.70
CA SER A 4 36.03 24.90 52.99
C SER A 4 35.13 25.06 51.76
N GLU A 5 35.54 25.84 50.76
CA GLU A 5 34.74 26.03 49.54
C GLU A 5 34.97 24.89 48.55
N ILE A 6 36.22 24.43 48.40
CA ILE A 6 36.55 23.24 47.60
C ILE A 6 35.89 21.98 48.16
N GLY A 7 35.76 21.85 49.49
CA GLY A 7 35.13 20.69 50.11
C GLY A 7 33.61 20.56 49.92
N LYS A 8 32.94 21.62 49.42
CA LYS A 8 31.48 21.61 49.17
C LYS A 8 31.11 21.20 47.74
N ILE A 9 32.08 21.13 46.84
CA ILE A 9 31.88 20.90 45.40
C ILE A 9 32.38 19.49 45.06
N GLU A 10 31.64 18.77 44.23
CA GLU A 10 32.09 17.48 43.71
C GLU A 10 33.38 17.67 42.87
N LEU A 11 34.30 16.71 42.95
CA LEU A 11 35.61 16.84 42.31
C LEU A 11 35.51 17.03 40.79
N ASP A 12 34.55 16.37 40.13
CA ASP A 12 34.26 16.57 38.69
C ASP A 12 33.85 18.02 38.38
N LYS A 13 32.91 18.58 39.16
CA LYS A 13 32.43 19.97 39.03
C LYS A 13 33.51 21.00 39.33
N THR A 14 34.50 20.64 40.16
CA THR A 14 35.62 21.52 40.48
C THR A 14 36.49 21.82 39.24
N PHE A 15 36.54 20.89 38.27
CA PHE A 15 37.23 21.10 37.00
C PHE A 15 36.40 21.90 35.99
N GLU A 16 35.09 21.71 35.97
CA GLU A 16 34.17 22.40 35.05
C GLU A 16 33.89 23.84 35.49
N GLU A 17 33.82 24.11 36.79
CA GLU A 17 33.39 25.39 37.36
C GLU A 17 34.54 26.28 37.88
N ARG A 18 35.74 26.18 37.28
CA ARG A 18 36.93 26.96 37.73
C ARG A 18 36.65 28.47 37.88
N SER A 19 35.92 29.06 36.93
CA SER A 19 35.57 30.49 36.96
C SER A 19 34.67 30.85 38.14
N HIS A 20 33.72 29.98 38.47
CA HIS A 20 32.77 30.19 39.56
C HIS A 20 33.46 30.05 40.93
N ILE A 21 34.40 29.11 41.07
CA ILE A 21 35.23 28.98 42.27
C ILE A 21 36.12 30.22 42.44
N ASN A 22 36.74 30.71 41.35
CA ASN A 22 37.57 31.91 41.41
C ASN A 22 36.79 33.11 41.93
N LEU A 23 35.55 33.32 41.47
CA LEU A 23 34.70 34.43 41.92
C LEU A 23 34.38 34.34 43.42
N ARG A 24 33.94 33.17 43.90
CA ARG A 24 33.62 32.97 45.32
C ARG A 24 34.84 33.15 46.23
N VAL A 25 36.00 32.65 45.79
CA VAL A 25 37.24 32.81 46.55
C VAL A 25 37.67 34.27 46.61
N VAL A 26 37.54 35.03 45.52
CA VAL A 26 37.84 36.49 45.53
C VAL A 26 36.91 37.22 46.49
N GLU A 27 35.61 36.91 46.48
CA GLU A 27 34.61 37.55 47.35
C GLU A 27 34.92 37.29 48.84
N GLU A 28 35.20 36.03 49.22
CA GLU A 28 35.58 35.70 50.60
C GLU A 28 36.91 36.37 51.01
N LEU A 29 37.90 36.41 50.12
CA LEU A 29 39.20 37.02 50.42
C LEU A 29 39.12 38.54 50.58
N ASP A 30 38.38 39.22 49.69
CA ASP A 30 38.21 40.67 49.70
C ASP A 30 37.48 41.12 50.97
N GLN A 31 36.44 40.37 51.38
CA GLN A 31 35.74 40.63 52.62
C GLN A 31 36.66 40.51 53.85
N ALA A 32 37.52 39.48 53.85
CA ALA A 32 38.46 39.24 54.94
C ALA A 32 39.65 40.20 54.96
N SER A 33 40.06 40.78 53.81
CA SER A 33 41.19 41.69 53.70
C SER A 33 40.84 43.17 53.92
N ASN A 34 39.55 43.51 53.98
CA ASN A 34 39.06 44.87 54.26
C ASN A 34 39.70 45.55 55.50
N PRO A 35 39.86 44.87 56.66
CA PRO A 35 40.49 45.49 57.83
C PRO A 35 41.97 45.85 57.64
N TRP A 36 42.63 45.27 56.63
CA TRP A 36 44.04 45.51 56.31
C TRP A 36 44.22 46.50 55.15
N GLY A 37 43.12 47.01 54.57
CA GLY A 37 43.17 47.96 53.46
C GLY A 37 43.71 47.39 52.15
N VAL A 38 43.72 46.07 51.99
CA VAL A 38 44.18 45.38 50.78
C VAL A 38 42.97 44.95 49.97
N LYS A 39 42.96 45.28 48.67
CA LYS A 39 41.91 44.89 47.73
C LYS A 39 42.38 43.73 46.84
N VAL A 40 41.60 42.66 46.75
CA VAL A 40 41.92 41.49 45.94
C VAL A 40 41.25 41.62 44.57
N LEU A 41 42.05 41.78 43.51
CA LEU A 41 41.52 42.06 42.17
C LEU A 41 41.17 40.80 41.37
N ARG A 42 41.94 39.71 41.54
CA ARG A 42 41.76 38.46 40.81
C ARG A 42 42.44 37.30 41.53
N TYR A 43 41.76 36.16 41.55
CA TYR A 43 42.31 34.87 41.95
C TYR A 43 42.22 33.91 40.78
N GLU A 44 43.25 33.08 40.59
CA GLU A 44 43.29 32.07 39.54
C GLU A 44 43.87 30.77 40.08
N ILE A 45 43.07 29.71 39.98
CA ILE A 45 43.53 28.36 40.32
C ILE A 45 44.54 27.90 39.27
N LYS A 46 45.78 27.69 39.70
CA LYS A 46 46.87 27.22 38.82
C LYS A 46 46.74 25.73 38.49
N ASN A 47 46.93 24.85 39.48
CA ASN A 47 46.87 23.39 39.30
C ASN A 47 46.09 22.74 40.45
N ILE A 48 45.27 21.73 40.13
CA ILE A 48 44.64 20.84 41.10
C ILE A 48 45.18 19.44 40.81
N ASN A 49 45.93 18.88 41.76
CA ASN A 49 46.51 17.54 41.64
C ASN A 49 45.79 16.59 42.61
N PRO A 50 44.73 15.88 42.17
CA PRO A 50 44.14 14.83 42.97
C PRO A 50 45.11 13.65 43.13
N PRO A 51 45.01 12.88 44.23
CA PRO A 51 45.80 11.67 44.41
C PRO A 51 45.41 10.59 43.39
N HIS A 52 46.36 9.70 43.06
CA HIS A 52 46.18 8.67 42.03
C HIS A 52 44.98 7.75 42.26
N ASP A 53 44.67 7.42 43.51
CA ASP A 53 43.53 6.55 43.85
C ASP A 53 42.19 7.16 43.42
N VAL A 54 42.05 8.48 43.58
CA VAL A 54 40.83 9.21 43.21
C VAL A 54 40.71 9.31 41.69
N LEU A 55 41.81 9.57 40.98
CA LEU A 55 41.83 9.56 39.52
C LEU A 55 41.40 8.21 38.95
N SER A 56 41.93 7.11 39.50
CA SER A 56 41.58 5.76 39.05
C SER A 56 40.10 5.43 39.31
N ALA A 57 39.57 5.84 40.47
CA ALA A 57 38.15 5.68 40.77
C ALA A 57 37.25 6.48 39.81
N MET A 58 37.63 7.72 39.51
CA MET A 58 36.92 8.57 38.55
C MET A 58 36.96 8.00 37.13
N GLU A 59 38.12 7.53 36.66
CA GLU A 59 38.24 6.89 35.36
C GLU A 59 37.35 5.65 35.23
N LYS A 60 37.30 4.83 36.29
CA LYS A 60 36.45 3.64 36.34
C LYS A 60 34.97 4.01 36.32
N GLN A 61 34.57 5.03 37.09
CA GLN A 61 33.19 5.53 37.10
C GLN A 61 32.78 6.13 35.76
N MET A 62 33.64 6.97 35.17
CA MET A 62 33.41 7.59 33.86
C MET A 62 33.32 6.56 32.74
N ARG A 63 34.17 5.52 32.77
CA ARG A 63 34.06 4.40 31.84
C ARG A 63 32.74 3.66 32.01
N ALA A 64 32.35 3.32 33.24
CA ALA A 64 31.09 2.61 33.50
C ALA A 64 29.86 3.43 33.07
N GLU A 65 29.85 4.74 33.33
CA GLU A 65 28.79 5.66 32.91
C GLU A 65 28.70 5.73 31.38
N ARG A 66 29.85 5.81 30.69
CA ARG A 66 29.91 5.81 29.22
C ARG A 66 29.44 4.49 28.62
N GLU A 67 29.88 3.35 29.16
CA GLU A 67 29.47 2.02 28.73
C GLU A 67 27.96 1.82 28.93
N LYS A 68 27.43 2.24 30.09
CA LYS A 68 25.99 2.23 30.38
C LYS A 68 25.22 3.07 29.37
N ARG A 69 25.65 4.30 29.11
CA ARG A 69 25.00 5.18 28.13
C ARG A 69 25.06 4.61 26.72
N ALA A 70 26.20 4.06 26.31
CA ALA A 70 26.35 3.41 25.00
C ALA A 70 25.38 2.23 24.85
N THR A 71 25.29 1.37 25.87
CA THR A 71 24.40 0.20 25.87
C THR A 71 22.92 0.60 25.78
N ILE A 72 22.52 1.64 26.52
CA ILE A 72 21.15 2.17 26.47
C ILE A 72 20.85 2.70 25.06
N LEU A 73 21.75 3.52 24.51
CA LEU A 73 21.58 4.13 23.19
C LEU A 73 21.51 3.07 22.08
N GLU A 74 22.33 2.02 22.17
CA GLU A 74 22.31 0.89 21.24
C GLU A 74 21.01 0.09 21.35
N SER A 75 20.54 -0.17 22.56
CA SER A 75 19.26 -0.85 22.78
C SER A 75 18.07 -0.04 22.27
N GLU A 76 18.06 1.27 22.50
CA GLU A 76 17.02 2.18 22.01
C GLU A 76 17.05 2.26 20.49
N GLY A 77 18.22 2.46 19.89
CA GLY A 77 18.40 2.44 18.43
C GLY A 77 17.97 1.12 17.80
N GLY A 78 18.30 -0.02 18.44
CA GLY A 78 17.88 -1.34 17.99
C GLY A 78 16.36 -1.55 18.08
N ARG A 79 15.70 -1.03 19.13
CA ARG A 79 14.25 -1.07 19.26
C ARG A 79 13.58 -0.22 18.17
N ASP A 80 14.04 1.00 17.99
CA ASP A 80 13.44 1.94 17.05
C ASP A 80 13.66 1.49 15.60
N ALA A 81 14.81 0.91 15.29
CA ALA A 81 15.07 0.28 13.98
C ALA A 81 14.09 -0.87 13.69
N LYS A 82 13.84 -1.75 14.67
CA LYS A 82 12.86 -2.85 14.52
C LYS A 82 11.43 -2.34 14.34
N ILE A 83 11.05 -1.30 15.08
CA ILE A 83 9.73 -0.66 14.94
C ILE A 83 9.58 -0.07 13.54
N ASN A 84 10.58 0.68 13.07
CA ASN A 84 10.55 1.29 11.74
C ASN A 84 10.47 0.23 10.64
N GLN A 85 11.24 -0.85 10.75
CA GLN A 85 11.18 -1.96 9.81
C GLN A 85 9.80 -2.64 9.81
N ALA A 86 9.23 -2.91 10.98
CA ALA A 86 7.92 -3.55 11.09
C ALA A 86 6.79 -2.66 10.54
N GLU A 87 6.83 -1.35 10.80
CA GLU A 87 5.86 -0.40 10.25
C GLU A 87 6.02 -0.25 8.74
N GLY A 88 7.25 -0.20 8.23
CA GLY A 88 7.52 -0.20 6.79
C GLY A 88 6.97 -1.44 6.10
N GLU A 89 7.17 -2.63 6.69
CA GLU A 89 6.65 -3.88 6.16
C GLU A 89 5.12 -3.93 6.18
N LYS A 90 4.50 -3.51 7.29
CA LYS A 90 3.04 -3.39 7.39
C LYS A 90 2.48 -2.45 6.31
N GLN A 91 3.09 -1.28 6.13
CA GLN A 91 2.67 -0.33 5.10
C GLN A 91 2.86 -0.89 3.68
N ARG A 92 3.94 -1.64 3.45
CA ARG A 92 4.19 -2.33 2.17
C ARG A 92 3.06 -3.31 1.87
N VAL A 93 2.72 -4.19 2.82
CA VAL A 93 1.65 -5.20 2.65
C VAL A 93 0.29 -4.55 2.43
N ILE A 94 -0.04 -3.48 3.16
CA ILE A 94 -1.30 -2.75 2.97
C ILE A 94 -1.37 -2.16 1.56
N LYS A 95 -0.32 -1.45 1.13
CA LYS A 95 -0.27 -0.85 -0.21
C LYS A 95 -0.33 -1.89 -1.32
N GLU A 96 0.33 -3.03 -1.13
CA GLU A 96 0.27 -4.15 -2.07
C GLU A 96 -1.15 -4.71 -2.17
N SER A 97 -1.82 -4.94 -1.03
CA SER A 97 -3.22 -5.39 -1.01
C SER A 97 -4.18 -4.39 -1.63
N GLU A 98 -3.98 -3.09 -1.39
CA GLU A 98 -4.79 -2.02 -1.98
C GLU A 98 -4.56 -1.93 -3.50
N ALA A 99 -3.31 -2.07 -3.95
CA ALA A 99 -2.95 -2.08 -5.36
C ALA A 99 -3.60 -3.26 -6.09
N VAL A 100 -3.55 -4.47 -5.53
CA VAL A 100 -4.20 -5.67 -6.10
C VAL A 100 -5.71 -5.47 -6.19
N LYS A 101 -6.34 -4.94 -5.13
CA LYS A 101 -7.78 -4.64 -5.14
C LYS A 101 -8.12 -3.63 -6.24
N GLN A 102 -7.36 -2.54 -6.36
CA GLN A 102 -7.61 -1.52 -7.37
C GLN A 102 -7.37 -2.05 -8.78
N GLN A 103 -6.35 -2.89 -8.98
CA GLN A 103 -6.08 -3.54 -10.25
C GLN A 103 -7.27 -4.40 -10.69
N GLN A 104 -7.80 -5.24 -9.79
CA GLN A 104 -8.96 -6.09 -10.09
C GLN A 104 -10.21 -5.29 -10.44
N ILE A 105 -10.45 -4.16 -9.73
CA ILE A 105 -11.56 -3.25 -10.05
C ILE A 105 -11.37 -2.67 -11.45
N ASN A 106 -10.20 -2.14 -11.75
CA ASN A 106 -9.91 -1.53 -13.05
C ASN A 106 -10.03 -2.56 -14.20
N GLU A 107 -9.60 -3.79 -13.97
CA GLU A 107 -9.70 -4.89 -14.93
C GLU A 107 -11.17 -5.25 -15.18
N ALA A 108 -11.96 -5.46 -14.11
CA ALA A 108 -13.38 -5.76 -14.22
C ALA A 108 -14.18 -4.63 -14.89
N GLU A 109 -13.86 -3.36 -14.57
CA GLU A 109 -14.46 -2.19 -15.22
C GLU A 109 -14.08 -2.11 -16.70
N GLY A 110 -12.81 -2.37 -17.03
CA GLY A 110 -12.33 -2.42 -18.41
C GLY A 110 -13.01 -3.52 -19.23
N GLU A 111 -13.16 -4.71 -18.68
CA GLU A 111 -13.89 -5.82 -19.30
C GLU A 111 -15.37 -5.49 -19.50
N ALA A 112 -16.03 -4.95 -18.48
CA ALA A 112 -17.43 -4.56 -18.57
C ALA A 112 -17.64 -3.48 -19.64
N ALA A 113 -16.77 -2.46 -19.68
CA ALA A 113 -16.81 -1.41 -20.69
C ALA A 113 -16.57 -1.98 -22.11
N ALA A 114 -15.64 -2.91 -22.27
CA ALA A 114 -15.38 -3.57 -23.55
C ALA A 114 -16.59 -4.38 -24.03
N ILE A 115 -17.23 -5.17 -23.15
CA ILE A 115 -18.43 -5.93 -23.47
C ILE A 115 -19.58 -5.01 -23.87
N LEU A 116 -19.80 -3.92 -23.12
CA LEU A 116 -20.82 -2.93 -23.45
C LEU A 116 -20.56 -2.30 -24.82
N ALA A 117 -19.33 -1.88 -25.09
CA ALA A 117 -18.97 -1.28 -26.38
C ALA A 117 -19.21 -2.26 -27.55
N VAL A 118 -18.85 -3.54 -27.40
CA VAL A 118 -19.11 -4.57 -28.41
C VAL A 118 -20.61 -4.82 -28.58
N ALA A 119 -21.37 -4.89 -27.49
CA ALA A 119 -22.82 -5.09 -27.54
C ALA A 119 -23.54 -3.91 -28.21
N GLU A 120 -23.15 -2.67 -27.89
CA GLU A 120 -23.66 -1.46 -28.52
C GLU A 120 -23.35 -1.42 -30.02
N ALA A 121 -22.08 -1.69 -30.40
CA ALA A 121 -21.68 -1.76 -31.79
C ALA A 121 -22.45 -2.84 -32.56
N THR A 122 -22.67 -4.00 -31.94
CA THR A 122 -23.44 -5.10 -32.52
C THR A 122 -24.91 -4.71 -32.69
N ALA A 123 -25.52 -4.07 -31.68
CA ALA A 123 -26.89 -3.60 -31.75
C ALA A 123 -27.07 -2.52 -32.82
N GLU A 124 -26.13 -1.58 -32.95
CA GLU A 124 -26.14 -0.58 -34.01
C GLU A 124 -25.97 -1.22 -35.39
N GLY A 125 -25.06 -2.19 -35.52
CA GLY A 125 -24.89 -2.99 -36.74
C GLY A 125 -26.17 -3.71 -37.15
N LEU A 126 -26.82 -4.40 -36.21
CA LEU A 126 -28.09 -5.09 -36.46
C LEU A 126 -29.21 -4.13 -36.86
N LYS A 127 -29.29 -2.93 -36.24
CA LYS A 127 -30.23 -1.88 -36.65
C LYS A 127 -29.98 -1.43 -38.09
N LYS A 128 -28.72 -1.23 -38.49
CA LYS A 128 -28.37 -0.87 -39.88
C LYS A 128 -28.75 -1.97 -40.86
N VAL A 129 -28.49 -3.24 -40.51
CA VAL A 129 -28.90 -4.40 -41.32
C VAL A 129 -30.42 -4.47 -41.44
N ALA A 130 -31.16 -4.35 -40.34
CA ALA A 130 -32.62 -4.36 -40.36
C ALA A 130 -33.20 -3.22 -41.22
N ALA A 131 -32.61 -2.02 -41.15
CA ALA A 131 -32.99 -0.91 -42.00
C ALA A 131 -32.72 -1.21 -43.49
N ALA A 132 -31.60 -1.85 -43.83
CA ALA A 132 -31.28 -2.25 -45.20
C ALA A 132 -32.19 -3.37 -45.72
N LEU A 133 -32.63 -4.30 -44.85
CA LEU A 133 -33.56 -5.38 -45.21
C LEU A 133 -34.97 -4.87 -45.51
N ASN A 134 -35.42 -3.83 -44.81
CA ASN A 134 -36.72 -3.20 -45.08
C ASN A 134 -36.74 -2.37 -46.38
N ALA A 135 -35.59 -2.18 -47.04
CA ALA A 135 -35.54 -1.54 -48.36
C ALA A 135 -36.04 -2.47 -49.47
N GLU A 136 -36.43 -1.89 -50.61
CA GLU A 136 -37.07 -2.63 -51.70
C GLU A 136 -36.13 -3.71 -52.28
N GLY A 137 -36.54 -4.98 -52.17
CA GLY A 137 -35.73 -6.15 -52.56
C GLY A 137 -34.83 -6.74 -51.46
N GLY A 138 -34.82 -6.17 -50.26
CA GLY A 138 -34.00 -6.62 -49.13
C GLY A 138 -34.27 -8.07 -48.70
N ASP A 139 -35.53 -8.51 -48.67
CA ASP A 139 -35.90 -9.90 -48.34
C ASP A 139 -35.30 -10.93 -49.32
N LYS A 140 -35.28 -10.61 -50.61
CA LYS A 140 -34.70 -11.49 -51.63
C LYS A 140 -33.17 -11.52 -51.53
N ALA A 141 -32.55 -10.37 -51.24
CA ALA A 141 -31.11 -10.28 -51.01
C ALA A 141 -30.68 -11.04 -49.74
N MET A 142 -31.50 -11.01 -48.68
CA MET A 142 -31.28 -11.79 -47.45
C MET A 142 -31.28 -13.29 -47.72
N GLN A 143 -32.31 -13.78 -48.42
CA GLN A 143 -32.45 -15.21 -48.72
C GLN A 143 -31.26 -15.72 -49.55
N LEU A 144 -30.82 -14.94 -50.55
CA LEU A 144 -29.64 -15.28 -51.34
C LEU A 144 -28.37 -15.30 -50.48
N ARG A 145 -28.16 -14.28 -49.64
CA ARG A 145 -26.99 -14.20 -48.74
C ARG A 145 -26.94 -15.37 -47.76
N VAL A 146 -28.07 -15.77 -47.17
CA VAL A 146 -28.14 -16.91 -46.25
C VAL A 146 -27.84 -18.22 -46.99
N ALA A 147 -28.32 -18.37 -48.23
CA ALA A 147 -28.01 -19.53 -49.05
C ALA A 147 -26.51 -19.60 -49.42
N GLU A 148 -25.90 -18.47 -49.76
CA GLU A 148 -24.46 -18.35 -50.02
C GLU A 148 -23.63 -18.68 -48.77
N ASP A 149 -23.94 -18.09 -47.60
CA ASP A 149 -23.21 -18.31 -46.35
C ASP A 149 -23.36 -19.76 -45.86
N TYR A 150 -24.54 -20.35 -46.01
CA TYR A 150 -24.77 -21.77 -45.74
C TYR A 150 -23.92 -22.66 -46.65
N LEU A 151 -23.89 -22.40 -47.96
CA LEU A 151 -23.11 -23.17 -48.92
C LEU A 151 -21.60 -23.03 -48.66
N GLU A 152 -21.14 -21.84 -48.29
CA GLU A 152 -19.74 -21.58 -47.94
C GLU A 152 -19.34 -22.31 -46.65
N ARG A 153 -20.13 -22.17 -45.57
CA ARG A 153 -19.87 -22.88 -44.30
C ARG A 153 -19.97 -24.40 -44.46
N PHE A 154 -20.95 -24.88 -45.21
CA PHE A 154 -21.09 -26.30 -45.54
C PHE A 154 -19.91 -26.79 -46.41
N GLY A 155 -19.45 -25.99 -47.37
CA GLY A 155 -18.26 -26.26 -48.17
C GLY A 155 -16.97 -26.32 -47.35
N ASN A 156 -16.83 -25.44 -46.35
CA ASN A 156 -15.72 -25.47 -45.40
C ASN A 156 -15.77 -26.69 -44.48
N LEU A 157 -16.96 -27.10 -44.04
CA LEU A 157 -17.18 -28.33 -43.28
C LEU A 157 -16.87 -29.58 -44.12
N ALA A 158 -17.26 -29.60 -45.40
CA ALA A 158 -16.96 -30.68 -46.35
C ALA A 158 -15.45 -30.78 -46.68
N LYS A 159 -14.70 -29.67 -46.60
CA LYS A 159 -13.24 -29.65 -46.73
C LYS A 159 -12.52 -30.09 -45.45
N ALA A 160 -13.08 -29.81 -44.27
CA ALA A 160 -12.46 -30.14 -42.98
C ALA A 160 -12.84 -31.54 -42.45
N GLY A 161 -13.97 -32.12 -42.86
CA GLY A 161 -14.45 -33.42 -42.39
C GLY A 161 -14.63 -34.45 -43.51
N ASN A 162 -13.75 -35.45 -43.57
CA ASN A 162 -13.85 -36.60 -44.49
C ASN A 162 -14.94 -37.64 -44.09
N THR A 163 -16.05 -37.19 -43.49
CA THR A 163 -17.18 -38.07 -43.17
C THR A 163 -18.47 -37.34 -43.49
N LEU A 164 -18.96 -37.58 -44.70
CA LEU A 164 -20.27 -37.12 -45.15
C LEU A 164 -21.37 -37.90 -44.39
N ILE A 165 -21.78 -37.41 -43.23
CA ILE A 165 -23.00 -37.90 -42.58
C ILE A 165 -24.17 -37.18 -43.23
N VAL A 166 -24.67 -37.73 -44.34
CA VAL A 166 -26.01 -37.42 -44.82
C VAL A 166 -26.98 -38.23 -43.95
N PRO A 167 -27.89 -37.61 -43.18
CA PRO A 167 -28.94 -38.34 -42.49
C PRO A 167 -29.82 -39.00 -43.55
N ALA A 168 -29.86 -40.34 -43.58
CA ALA A 168 -30.67 -41.09 -44.52
C ALA A 168 -32.19 -40.91 -44.32
N ASN A 169 -32.61 -40.25 -43.23
CA ASN A 169 -34.02 -40.08 -42.88
C ASN A 169 -34.36 -38.60 -42.66
N LEU A 170 -34.98 -37.96 -43.65
CA LEU A 170 -35.59 -36.62 -43.50
C LEU A 170 -36.70 -36.59 -42.43
N SER A 171 -37.24 -37.75 -42.05
CA SER A 171 -38.29 -37.91 -41.04
C SER A 171 -37.85 -37.53 -39.62
N ASP A 172 -36.56 -37.69 -39.28
CA ASP A 172 -36.06 -37.35 -37.94
C ASP A 172 -35.94 -35.83 -37.73
N ILE A 173 -35.58 -35.08 -38.77
CA ILE A 173 -35.45 -33.62 -38.70
C ILE A 173 -36.82 -32.96 -38.54
N ALA A 174 -37.84 -33.43 -39.28
CA ALA A 174 -39.20 -32.96 -39.12
C ALA A 174 -39.76 -33.24 -37.72
N SER A 175 -39.45 -34.41 -37.16
CA SER A 175 -39.83 -34.81 -35.79
C SER A 175 -39.16 -33.93 -34.72
N MET A 176 -37.87 -33.63 -34.88
CA MET A 176 -37.15 -32.75 -33.95
C MET A 176 -37.64 -31.31 -34.00
N ILE A 177 -37.94 -30.78 -35.19
CA ILE A 177 -38.54 -29.45 -35.35
C ILE A 177 -39.95 -29.43 -34.74
N GLY A 178 -40.74 -30.48 -34.93
CA GLY A 178 -42.06 -30.61 -34.29
C GLY A 178 -41.98 -30.59 -32.75
N ALA A 179 -41.02 -31.33 -32.17
CA ALA A 179 -40.79 -31.36 -30.73
C ALA A 179 -40.34 -29.98 -30.19
N ALA A 180 -39.38 -29.33 -30.87
CA ALA A 180 -38.90 -28.00 -30.49
C ALA A 180 -39.99 -26.92 -30.59
N THR A 181 -40.83 -26.99 -31.64
CA THR A 181 -41.96 -26.07 -31.81
C THR A 181 -43.04 -26.31 -30.77
N THR A 182 -43.25 -27.55 -30.33
CA THR A 182 -44.20 -27.88 -29.25
C THR A 182 -43.73 -27.32 -27.92
N VAL A 183 -42.45 -27.45 -27.59
CA VAL A 183 -41.86 -26.85 -26.37
C VAL A 183 -41.94 -25.33 -26.41
N LEU A 184 -41.63 -24.70 -27.55
CA LEU A 184 -41.79 -23.25 -27.75
C LEU A 184 -43.25 -22.81 -27.60
N LYS A 185 -44.21 -23.58 -28.12
CA LYS A 185 -45.64 -23.28 -28.02
C LYS A 185 -46.16 -23.45 -26.59
N GLN A 186 -45.64 -24.43 -25.85
CA GLN A 186 -45.97 -24.69 -24.46
C GLN A 186 -45.39 -23.62 -23.52
N VAL A 187 -44.15 -23.17 -23.76
CA VAL A 187 -43.53 -22.04 -23.05
C VAL A 187 -44.25 -20.72 -23.38
N SER A 188 -44.72 -20.56 -24.63
CA SER A 188 -45.50 -19.38 -25.04
C SER A 188 -46.91 -19.37 -24.43
N SER A 189 -47.52 -20.52 -24.19
CA SER A 189 -48.85 -20.62 -23.55
C SER A 189 -48.81 -20.42 -22.03
N ASP A 190 -47.70 -20.73 -21.37
CA ASP A 190 -47.56 -20.63 -19.90
C ASP A 190 -47.11 -19.23 -19.44
N GLY A 191 -46.63 -18.37 -20.36
CA GLY A 191 -46.21 -17.00 -20.07
C GLY A 191 -47.33 -15.94 -20.00
N GLY A 192 -48.60 -16.34 -20.12
CA GLY A 192 -49.75 -15.43 -20.25
C GLY A 192 -50.64 -15.23 -19.02
N ALA A 193 -50.40 -15.93 -17.91
CA ALA A 193 -51.25 -15.87 -16.72
C ALA A 193 -50.45 -15.49 -15.46
N GLY A 194 -49.96 -14.25 -15.41
CA GLY A 194 -49.14 -13.78 -14.28
C GLY A 194 -48.99 -12.27 -14.15
N ALA A 195 -50.08 -11.50 -14.31
CA ALA A 195 -50.15 -10.08 -13.96
C ALA A 195 -51.60 -9.77 -13.54
N ALA A 196 -51.98 -9.16 -12.41
CA ALA A 196 -51.27 -8.39 -11.40
C ALA A 196 -52.15 -8.30 -10.10
N PRO A 197 -52.07 -7.28 -9.20
CA PRO A 197 -51.65 -7.40 -7.81
C PRO A 197 -52.76 -7.12 -6.78
N ARG A 198 -52.57 -7.51 -5.50
CA ARG A 198 -53.36 -6.96 -4.37
C ARG A 198 -52.56 -6.96 -3.06
N GLY A 199 -52.61 -5.82 -2.37
CA GLY A 199 -52.44 -5.70 -0.92
C GLY A 199 -51.16 -5.02 -0.48
#